data_AF-A0A1F7ICU4-F1
#
_entry.id   AF-A0A1F7ICU4-F1
#
_cell.length_a   1.000
_cell.length_b   1.000
_cell.length_c   1.000
_cell.angle_alpha   90.00
_cell.angle_beta   90.00
_cell.angle_gamma   90.00
#
_symmetry.space_group_name_H-M   'P 1'
#
loop_
_entity.id
_entity.type
_entity.pdbx_description
1 polymer ?
#
loop_
_entity_poly.entity_id
_entity_poly.type
_entity_poly.pdbx_seq_one_letter_code
_entity_poly.pdbx_strand_id
1 'polypeptide(L)'
;MVKHRRRQILGEVENYKKKHRGQLYMDFFNNLDANLPGGFRTRYDESVLDGHLFVDDPSASSRMRERSTRDFFEDCRLAMEKVGISESQLNDIRHRFDQNMGDEEIAKEFTDTLLPIYINLRLMGYKHYPDLIG
;
A
#
# COMPACT_ATOMS: atom_id res chain seq x y z
N MET A 1 21.12 2.82 -8.26
CA MET A 1 20.23 3.24 -7.15
C MET A 1 19.02 2.31 -6.97
N VAL A 2 18.16 2.14 -7.99
CA VAL A 2 16.92 1.32 -7.91
C VAL A 2 17.16 -0.13 -7.46
N LYS A 3 18.22 -0.79 -7.97
CA LYS A 3 18.57 -2.17 -7.59
C LYS A 3 18.86 -2.33 -6.09
N HIS A 4 19.48 -1.32 -5.45
CA HIS A 4 19.79 -1.37 -4.02
C HIS A 4 18.52 -1.21 -3.18
N ARG A 5 17.68 -0.22 -3.51
CA ARG A 5 16.39 0.01 -2.84
C ARG A 5 15.46 -1.20 -2.95
N ARG A 6 15.38 -1.84 -4.12
CA ARG A 6 14.60 -3.08 -4.30
C ARG A 6 15.08 -4.20 -3.37
N ARG A 7 16.40 -4.41 -3.26
CA ARG A 7 16.95 -5.42 -2.35
C ARG A 7 16.62 -5.13 -0.89
N GLN A 8 16.67 -3.86 -0.47
CA GLN A 8 16.29 -3.47 0.88
C GLN A 8 14.82 -3.79 1.16
N ILE A 9 13.90 -3.39 0.27
CA ILE A 9 12.46 -3.66 0.39
C ILE A 9 12.19 -5.17 0.48
N LEU A 10 12.82 -5.96 -0.39
CA LEU A 10 12.67 -7.42 -0.35
C LEU A 10 13.27 -8.02 0.92
N GLY A 11 14.38 -7.47 1.41
CA GLY A 11 14.96 -7.86 2.70
C GLY A 11 14.02 -7.59 3.88
N GLU A 12 13.29 -6.47 3.87
CA GLU A 12 12.25 -6.17 4.87
C GLU A 12 11.11 -7.20 4.83
N VAL A 13 10.60 -7.52 3.63
CA VAL A 13 9.56 -8.54 3.42
C VAL A 13 10.00 -9.90 3.93
N GLU A 14 11.20 -10.35 3.55
CA GLU A 14 11.72 -11.65 3.97
C GLU A 14 12.00 -11.70 5.49
N ASN A 15 12.49 -10.61 6.07
CA ASN A 15 12.68 -10.52 7.52
C ASN A 15 11.34 -10.57 8.27
N TYR A 16 10.29 -9.95 7.74
CA TYR A 16 8.95 -10.05 8.30
C TYR A 16 8.44 -11.49 8.22
N LYS A 17 8.50 -12.11 7.05
CA LYS A 17 8.08 -13.52 6.85
C LYS A 17 8.82 -14.48 7.79
N LYS A 18 10.13 -14.32 8.00
CA LYS A 18 10.90 -15.14 8.94
C LYS A 18 10.37 -15.07 10.38
N LYS A 19 9.89 -13.91 10.82
CA LYS A 19 9.28 -13.72 12.14
C LYS A 19 7.85 -14.31 12.21
N HIS A 20 7.20 -14.47 11.07
CA HIS A 20 5.79 -14.82 10.92
C HIS A 20 5.58 -16.14 10.15
N ARG A 21 6.43 -17.14 10.43
CA ARG A 21 6.31 -18.51 9.88
C ARG A 21 6.18 -18.57 8.34
N GLY A 22 6.81 -17.64 7.63
CA GLY A 22 6.80 -17.56 6.17
C GLY A 22 5.63 -16.79 5.57
N GLN A 23 4.70 -16.29 6.39
CA GLN A 23 3.49 -15.60 5.96
C GLN A 23 3.65 -14.06 6.02
N LEU A 24 2.86 -13.38 5.18
CA LEU A 24 2.60 -11.94 5.30
C LEU A 24 1.21 -11.76 5.88
N TYR A 25 1.08 -10.85 6.82
CA TYR A 25 -0.19 -10.49 7.42
C TYR A 25 -0.53 -9.04 7.07
N MET A 26 -1.80 -8.65 7.25
CA MET A 26 -2.31 -7.34 6.87
C MET A 26 -1.63 -6.18 7.60
N ASP A 27 -1.19 -6.39 8.84
CA ASP A 27 -0.40 -5.44 9.64
C ASP A 27 0.91 -5.05 8.97
N PHE A 28 1.54 -5.93 8.18
CA PHE A 28 2.71 -5.57 7.37
C PHE A 28 2.39 -4.50 6.32
N PHE A 29 1.14 -4.36 5.90
CA PHE A 29 0.78 -3.37 4.89
C PHE A 29 0.32 -2.05 5.50
N ASN A 30 0.26 -1.93 6.83
CA ASN A 30 -0.22 -0.73 7.54
C ASN A 30 -1.55 -0.18 6.96
N ASN A 31 -2.50 -1.06 6.64
CA ASN A 31 -3.78 -0.68 6.00
C ASN A 31 -3.62 -0.01 4.62
N LEU A 32 -2.56 -0.28 3.86
CA LEU A 32 -2.37 0.21 2.49
C LEU A 32 -3.65 0.10 1.65
N ASP A 33 -4.41 -0.98 1.83
CA ASP A 33 -5.65 -1.22 1.11
C ASP A 33 -6.66 -0.08 1.26
N ALA A 34 -6.74 0.59 2.41
CA ALA A 34 -7.63 1.73 2.61
C ALA A 34 -7.33 2.91 1.68
N ASN A 35 -6.06 3.06 1.27
CA ASN A 35 -5.58 4.12 0.36
C ASN A 35 -5.64 3.74 -1.12
N LEU A 36 -5.93 2.48 -1.44
CA LEU A 36 -6.08 2.03 -2.82
C LEU A 36 -7.50 2.33 -3.33
N PRO A 37 -7.69 2.53 -4.65
CA PRO A 37 -9.01 2.65 -5.28
C PRO A 37 -10.06 1.69 -4.71
N GLY A 38 -11.27 2.22 -4.49
CA GLY A 38 -12.37 1.52 -3.82
C GLY A 38 -12.27 1.44 -2.28
N GLY A 39 -11.14 1.83 -1.69
CA GLY A 39 -10.91 1.89 -0.24
C GLY A 39 -11.76 2.98 0.44
N PHE A 40 -11.87 2.92 1.77
CA PHE A 40 -12.71 3.90 2.49
C PHE A 40 -12.10 5.31 2.48
N ARG A 41 -10.76 5.44 2.39
CA ARG A 41 -10.07 6.74 2.33
C ARG A 41 -10.06 7.37 0.94
N THR A 42 -10.28 6.61 -0.13
CA THR A 42 -10.40 7.21 -1.46
C THR A 42 -11.75 7.90 -1.68
N ARG A 43 -12.65 7.86 -0.69
CA ARG A 43 -13.99 8.47 -0.73
C ARG A 43 -14.06 9.84 -0.02
N TYR A 44 -12.93 10.41 0.38
CA TYR A 44 -12.91 11.72 1.04
C TYR A 44 -13.44 12.83 0.13
N ASP A 45 -13.99 13.87 0.76
CA ASP A 45 -14.38 15.13 0.14
C ASP A 45 -13.19 15.71 -0.68
N GLU A 46 -13.47 16.26 -1.87
CA GLU A 46 -12.45 16.84 -2.75
C GLU A 46 -11.59 17.89 -2.05
N SER A 47 -12.15 18.61 -1.08
CA SER A 47 -11.44 19.61 -0.27
C SER A 47 -10.31 19.03 0.60
N VAL A 48 -10.36 17.74 0.94
CA VAL A 48 -9.31 17.02 1.68
C VAL A 48 -8.22 16.50 0.74
N LEU A 49 -8.56 16.25 -0.53
CA LEU A 49 -7.65 15.67 -1.51
C LEU A 49 -6.53 16.64 -1.92
N ASP A 50 -6.81 17.94 -1.94
CA ASP A 50 -5.81 18.95 -2.31
C ASP A 50 -4.93 19.39 -1.12
N GLY A 51 -5.17 18.84 0.08
CA GLY A 51 -4.36 19.09 1.26
C GLY A 51 -3.02 18.35 1.27
N HIS A 52 -2.06 18.88 2.03
CA HIS A 52 -0.75 18.26 2.29
C HIS A 52 -0.69 17.68 3.71
N LEU A 53 -1.11 16.43 3.87
CA LEU A 53 -1.28 15.80 5.19
C LEU A 53 0.02 15.70 6.03
N PHE A 54 1.19 15.69 5.37
CA PHE A 54 2.47 15.42 6.02
C PHE A 54 3.52 16.51 5.81
N VAL A 55 3.14 17.71 5.35
CA VAL A 55 4.10 18.77 4.96
C VAL A 55 5.15 19.03 6.05
N ASP A 56 4.73 19.01 7.32
CA ASP A 56 5.56 19.27 8.49
C ASP A 56 6.03 18.01 9.23
N ASP A 57 5.74 16.81 8.73
CA ASP A 57 6.14 15.56 9.38
C ASP A 57 7.53 15.10 8.87
N PRO A 58 8.61 15.28 9.65
CA PRO A 58 9.95 14.87 9.23
C PRO A 58 10.07 13.35 9.04
N SER A 59 9.18 12.56 9.66
CA SER A 59 9.17 11.10 9.57
C SER A 59 8.60 10.59 8.24
N ALA A 60 7.77 11.38 7.55
CA ALA A 60 7.29 11.07 6.21
C ALA A 60 8.40 11.08 5.15
N SER A 61 8.22 10.43 4.00
CA SER A 61 9.15 10.59 2.88
C SER A 61 9.04 11.99 2.28
N SER A 62 10.11 12.48 1.65
CA SER A 62 10.02 13.78 0.95
C SER A 62 8.96 13.74 -0.15
N ARG A 63 8.76 12.58 -0.80
CA ARG A 63 7.68 12.39 -1.78
C ARG A 63 6.30 12.65 -1.17
N MET A 64 6.02 12.17 0.04
CA MET A 64 4.73 12.40 0.71
C MET A 64 4.59 13.86 1.19
N ARG A 65 5.68 14.49 1.63
CA ARG A 65 5.68 15.89 2.06
C ARG A 65 5.47 16.89 0.93
N GLU A 66 5.98 16.59 -0.26
CA GLU A 66 5.97 17.47 -1.43
C GLU A 66 4.71 17.34 -2.29
N ARG A 67 3.83 16.37 -1.98
CA ARG A 67 2.69 15.99 -2.81
C ARG A 67 1.37 16.18 -2.07
N SER A 68 0.31 16.44 -2.82
CA SER A 68 -1.05 16.47 -2.27
C SER A 68 -1.55 15.05 -1.99
N THR A 69 -2.63 14.93 -1.22
CA THR A 69 -3.32 13.65 -1.03
C THR A 69 -3.82 13.07 -2.36
N ARG A 70 -4.25 13.94 -3.30
CA ARG A 70 -4.64 13.57 -4.67
C ARG A 70 -3.50 12.92 -5.43
N ASP A 71 -2.31 13.52 -5.39
CA ASP A 71 -1.12 12.97 -6.04
C ASP A 71 -0.72 11.61 -5.46
N PHE A 72 -0.92 11.41 -4.15
CA PHE A 72 -0.70 10.13 -3.50
C PHE A 72 -1.68 9.04 -4.00
N PHE A 73 -2.97 9.35 -4.09
CA PHE A 73 -3.94 8.41 -4.65
C PHE A 73 -3.71 8.11 -6.14
N GLU A 74 -3.24 9.09 -6.90
CA GLU A 74 -2.81 8.86 -8.28
C GLU A 74 -1.58 7.93 -8.35
N ASP A 75 -0.60 8.10 -7.47
CA ASP A 75 0.54 7.18 -7.37
C ASP A 75 0.11 5.75 -6.99
N CYS A 76 -0.91 5.58 -6.12
CA CYS A 76 -1.52 4.28 -5.83
C CYS A 76 -2.14 3.65 -7.08
N ARG A 77 -2.89 4.42 -7.87
CA ARG A 77 -3.48 3.97 -9.14
C ARG A 77 -2.42 3.54 -10.14
N LEU A 78 -1.37 4.35 -10.32
CA LEU A 78 -0.23 4.03 -11.19
C LEU A 78 0.53 2.78 -10.71
N ALA A 79 0.66 2.57 -9.40
CA ALA A 79 1.30 1.39 -8.85
C ALA A 79 0.50 0.10 -9.15
N MET A 80 -0.84 0.17 -9.12
CA MET A 80 -1.73 -0.93 -9.52
C MET A 80 -1.63 -1.25 -11.02
N GLU A 81 -1.73 -0.22 -11.87
CA GLU A 81 -1.62 -0.38 -13.33
C GLU A 81 -0.30 -1.03 -13.72
N LYS A 82 0.80 -0.61 -13.09
CA LYS A 82 2.14 -1.13 -13.36
C LYS A 82 2.30 -2.62 -13.05
N VAL A 83 1.48 -3.16 -12.16
CA VAL A 83 1.48 -4.59 -11.81
C VAL A 83 0.32 -5.36 -12.43
N GLY A 84 -0.47 -4.72 -13.30
CA GLY A 84 -1.57 -5.34 -14.01
C GLY A 84 -2.77 -5.69 -13.12
N ILE A 85 -2.95 -4.98 -12.01
CA ILE A 85 -4.11 -5.16 -11.12
C ILE A 85 -5.10 -4.04 -11.41
N SER A 86 -6.32 -4.40 -11.81
CA SER A 86 -7.41 -3.44 -11.98
C SER A 86 -8.13 -3.14 -10.66
N GLU A 87 -8.85 -2.02 -10.61
CA GLU A 87 -9.70 -1.66 -9.47
C GLU A 87 -10.77 -2.71 -9.19
N SER A 88 -11.41 -3.26 -10.24
CA SER A 88 -12.40 -4.33 -10.09
C SER A 88 -11.80 -5.56 -9.42
N GLN A 89 -10.62 -6.02 -9.88
CA GLN A 89 -9.95 -7.19 -9.30
C GLN A 89 -9.60 -6.97 -7.82
N LEU A 90 -9.08 -5.79 -7.47
CA LEU A 90 -8.77 -5.47 -6.07
C LEU A 90 -10.04 -5.45 -5.21
N ASN A 91 -11.12 -4.84 -5.70
CA ASN A 91 -12.39 -4.78 -5.00
C ASN A 91 -13.02 -6.17 -4.81
N ASP A 92 -12.93 -7.04 -5.81
CA ASP A 92 -13.45 -8.42 -5.73
C ASP A 92 -12.69 -9.23 -4.67
N ILE A 93 -11.36 -9.11 -4.61
CA ILE A 93 -10.54 -9.81 -3.61
C ILE A 93 -10.78 -9.23 -2.21
N ARG A 94 -10.84 -7.90 -2.08
CA ARG A 94 -11.18 -7.24 -0.81
C ARG A 94 -12.55 -7.70 -0.30
N HIS A 95 -13.56 -7.72 -1.16
CA HIS A 95 -14.90 -8.16 -0.78
C HIS A 95 -14.90 -9.60 -0.26
N ARG A 96 -14.17 -10.51 -0.93
CA ARG A 96 -14.00 -11.89 -0.45
C ARG A 96 -13.27 -11.95 0.89
N PHE A 97 -12.23 -11.15 1.08
CA PHE A 97 -11.50 -11.05 2.35
C PHE A 97 -12.42 -10.58 3.50
N ASP A 98 -13.21 -9.53 3.26
CA ASP A 98 -14.15 -8.98 4.26
C ASP A 98 -15.26 -9.98 4.61
N GLN A 99 -15.77 -10.74 3.63
CA GLN A 99 -16.81 -11.74 3.86
C GLN A 99 -16.32 -13.02 4.56
N ASN A 100 -15.02 -13.30 4.48
CA ASN A 100 -14.41 -14.53 4.98
C ASN A 100 -13.29 -14.21 5.99
N MET A 101 -13.52 -13.23 6.86
CA MET A 101 -12.56 -12.89 7.91
C MET A 101 -12.19 -14.13 8.74
N GLY A 102 -10.91 -14.46 8.77
CA GLY A 102 -10.38 -15.65 9.45
C GLY A 102 -10.01 -16.81 8.51
N ASP A 103 -10.35 -16.73 7.22
CA ASP A 103 -9.87 -17.66 6.20
C ASP A 103 -8.42 -17.35 5.81
N GLU A 104 -7.51 -18.29 6.08
CA GLU A 104 -6.08 -18.12 5.81
C GLU A 104 -5.75 -18.09 4.31
N GLU A 105 -6.49 -18.81 3.47
CA GLU A 105 -6.23 -18.84 2.02
C GLU A 105 -6.63 -17.51 1.38
N ILE A 106 -7.77 -16.96 1.77
CA ILE A 106 -8.24 -15.66 1.28
C ILE A 106 -7.36 -14.53 1.82
N ALA A 107 -6.95 -14.58 3.09
CA ALA A 107 -5.99 -13.63 3.64
C ALA A 107 -4.65 -13.66 2.89
N LYS A 108 -4.18 -14.85 2.51
CA LYS A 108 -2.96 -15.02 1.70
C LYS A 108 -3.15 -14.46 0.28
N GLU A 109 -4.27 -14.76 -0.37
CA GLU A 109 -4.59 -14.22 -1.70
C GLU A 109 -4.59 -12.69 -1.69
N PHE A 110 -5.19 -12.08 -0.67
CA PHE A 110 -5.26 -10.63 -0.55
C PHE A 110 -3.87 -10.02 -0.30
N THR A 111 -3.09 -10.56 0.64
CA THR A 111 -1.73 -10.07 0.92
C THR A 111 -0.76 -10.27 -0.25
N ASP A 112 -0.87 -11.38 -0.99
CA ASP A 112 -0.09 -11.61 -2.22
C ASP A 112 -0.47 -10.63 -3.34
N THR A 113 -1.73 -10.17 -3.37
CA THR A 113 -2.22 -9.13 -4.29
C THR A 113 -1.67 -7.75 -3.92
N LEU A 114 -1.61 -7.42 -2.62
CA LEU A 114 -1.10 -6.13 -2.13
C LEU A 114 0.43 -6.01 -2.26
N LEU A 115 1.18 -7.09 -2.10
CA LEU A 115 2.64 -7.09 -2.11
C LEU A 115 3.29 -6.41 -3.34
N PRO A 116 2.94 -6.73 -4.59
CA PRO A 116 3.53 -6.08 -5.76
C PRO A 116 3.19 -4.58 -5.86
N ILE A 117 1.99 -4.17 -5.42
CA ILE A 117 1.56 -2.76 -5.34
C ILE A 117 2.43 -2.02 -4.32
N TYR A 118 2.53 -2.57 -3.11
CA TYR A 118 3.38 -2.08 -2.03
C TYR A 118 4.83 -1.90 -2.46
N ILE A 119 5.43 -2.90 -3.13
CA ILE A 119 6.80 -2.82 -3.63
C ILE A 119 6.95 -1.66 -4.63
N ASN A 120 5.98 -1.43 -5.52
CA ASN A 120 6.05 -0.33 -6.48
C ASN A 120 5.98 1.04 -5.79
N LEU A 121 5.07 1.24 -4.83
CA LEU A 121 5.00 2.46 -4.03
C LEU A 121 6.31 2.71 -3.26
N ARG A 122 6.86 1.66 -2.63
CA ARG A 122 8.16 1.75 -1.94
C ARG A 122 9.30 2.06 -2.90
N LEU A 123 9.24 1.65 -4.16
CA LEU A 123 10.22 2.01 -5.20
C LEU A 123 10.05 3.44 -5.73
N MET A 124 8.83 3.98 -5.72
CA MET A 124 8.54 5.36 -6.14
C MET A 124 9.08 6.42 -5.18
N GLY A 125 9.28 6.08 -3.91
CA GLY A 125 9.79 7.04 -2.92
C GLY A 125 9.21 6.85 -1.54
N TYR A 126 8.05 6.22 -1.43
CA TYR A 126 7.32 6.09 -0.18
C TYR A 126 8.03 5.20 0.84
N LYS A 127 7.86 5.54 2.12
CA LYS A 127 8.24 4.75 3.30
C LYS A 127 7.12 3.79 3.66
N HIS A 128 7.43 2.71 4.37
CA HIS A 128 6.41 1.79 4.90
C HIS A 128 5.49 2.48 5.92
N TYR A 129 6.09 3.29 6.80
CA TYR A 129 5.43 4.15 7.76
C TYR A 129 6.17 5.50 7.78
N PRO A 130 5.47 6.65 7.86
CA PRO A 130 4.03 6.78 7.94
C PRO A 130 3.30 6.83 6.58
N ASP A 131 4.03 6.83 5.47
CA ASP A 131 3.42 7.17 4.18
C ASP A 131 2.33 6.21 3.69
N LEU A 132 2.50 4.90 3.92
CA LEU A 132 1.58 3.88 3.44
C LEU A 132 0.54 3.48 4.49
N ILE A 133 0.31 4.34 5.51
CA ILE A 133 -0.73 4.12 6.51
C ILE A 133 -2.10 4.43 5.91
N GLY A 134 -3.03 3.50 6.06
CA GLY A 134 -4.47 3.70 5.82
C GLY A 134 -5.33 3.68 7.08
#